data_AF-A0A7U3D3L3-F1
#
_entry.id   AF-A0A7U3D3L3-F1
#
_cell.length_a   1.000
_cell.length_b   1.000
_cell.length_c   1.000
_cell.angle_alpha   90.00
_cell.angle_beta   90.00
_cell.angle_gamma   90.00
#
_symmetry.space_group_name_H-M   'P 1'
#
loop_
_entity.id
_entity.type
_entity.pdbx_description
1 polymer ?
#
loop_
_entity_poly.entity_id
_entity_poly.type
_entity_poly.pdbx_seq_one_letter_code
_entity_poly.pdbx_strand_id
1 'polypeptide(L)'
;MAHPKGGEKVFPTDLMLVRRKKNGLVFPVFLTKDQMQYCTDVNSVFQSCVGKRSGDIDREIKDLESRAENHKIVRALATIVLRKSLFVPPSRIPATEIRDYLFTKAKFPAYRPEDRDSILREAASHFGVSTEEVIAGMYGDKDTEQVMETCYTIPDEELAREFNMEMLETVLSKSISLIVRNIIDWQELSTRARMAGMAPKPILEGGKVRGMLINTQTSRHARGSGSSSTISDIIRFVLSRPTWTIEAQVSIENKTWGRKDQLMLTLNESASYYLQERIVAPAIEIPPWLTLSRTTLSLGETVYMPCFEANISGKSVYVFISGDTSEADDIEMSHKLEMAGIDFVVACPNASTRQQRKGWYYFKGSINWDQLKESITGTEKRKKIVSGTAKSVKLEDEIDESTIKELKVNIDRLYPDSVKIIDYIESRGLVAGRVLNALGYKVKWKGLDMIVSR
;
A
#
# COMPACT_ATOMS: atom_id res chain seq x y z
N MET A 1 12.25 14.63 13.97
CA MET A 1 12.98 13.61 13.18
C MET A 1 11.95 12.79 12.43
N ALA A 2 11.80 13.04 11.14
CA ALA A 2 10.93 12.24 10.30
C ALA A 2 11.62 10.91 10.05
N HIS A 3 11.03 9.81 10.53
CA HIS A 3 11.38 8.48 10.01
C HIS A 3 11.19 8.50 8.49
N PRO A 4 12.13 7.96 7.69
CA PRO A 4 11.91 7.85 6.27
C PRO A 4 10.64 7.01 6.08
N LYS A 5 9.63 7.62 5.45
CA LYS A 5 8.42 6.91 5.01
C LYS A 5 8.90 5.65 4.29
N GLY A 6 8.58 4.48 4.84
CA GLY A 6 9.02 3.20 4.31
C GLY A 6 8.66 3.10 2.84
N GLY A 7 9.65 3.33 1.97
CA GLY A 7 9.51 3.10 0.55
C GLY A 7 9.15 1.64 0.31
N GLU A 8 8.43 1.37 -0.77
CA GLU A 8 8.11 0.03 -1.23
C GLU A 8 9.42 -0.81 -1.25
N LYS A 9 9.49 -1.85 -0.41
CA LYS A 9 10.65 -2.77 -0.30
C LYS A 9 10.61 -3.82 -1.41
N VAL A 10 10.31 -3.40 -2.62
CA VAL A 10 10.20 -4.25 -3.80
C VAL A 10 10.78 -3.49 -4.98
N PHE A 11 11.58 -4.17 -5.80
CA PHE A 11 12.13 -3.56 -6.99
C PHE A 11 11.03 -3.29 -8.04
N PRO A 12 11.15 -2.21 -8.83
CA PRO A 12 10.37 -2.06 -10.05
C PRO A 12 10.47 -3.31 -10.93
N THR A 13 9.37 -3.66 -11.61
CA THR A 13 9.28 -4.91 -12.39
C THR A 13 10.38 -5.02 -13.45
N ASP A 14 10.87 -3.91 -13.99
CA ASP A 14 11.96 -3.90 -14.98
C ASP A 14 13.34 -4.30 -14.43
N LEU A 15 13.54 -4.17 -13.12
CA LEU A 15 14.76 -4.63 -12.42
C LEU A 15 14.64 -6.08 -11.93
N MET A 16 13.47 -6.70 -12.06
CA MET A 16 13.30 -8.10 -11.67
C MET A 16 14.21 -9.01 -12.52
N LEU A 17 15.04 -9.78 -11.83
CA LEU A 17 15.97 -10.74 -12.40
C LEU A 17 15.57 -12.16 -12.01
N VAL A 18 15.24 -12.97 -13.02
CA VAL A 18 14.84 -14.36 -12.84
C VAL A 18 15.55 -15.29 -13.81
N ARG A 19 15.90 -16.48 -13.32
CA ARG A 19 16.35 -17.61 -14.13
C ARG A 19 15.18 -18.52 -14.42
N ARG A 20 14.77 -18.59 -15.68
CA ARG A 20 13.73 -19.52 -16.16
C ARG A 20 14.36 -20.85 -16.57
N LYS A 21 13.71 -21.96 -16.23
CA LYS A 21 14.07 -23.31 -16.68
C LYS A 21 13.03 -23.79 -17.70
N LYS A 22 13.46 -24.68 -18.61
CA LYS A 22 12.58 -25.21 -19.69
C LYS A 22 11.37 -25.98 -19.16
N ASN A 23 11.43 -26.49 -17.94
CA ASN A 23 10.36 -27.24 -17.28
C ASN A 23 9.31 -26.36 -16.59
N GLY A 24 9.30 -25.04 -16.83
CA GLY A 24 8.35 -24.11 -16.23
C GLY A 24 8.74 -23.60 -14.84
N LEU A 25 9.91 -23.99 -14.31
CA LEU A 25 10.43 -23.44 -13.06
C LEU A 25 11.06 -22.06 -13.24
N VAL A 26 10.95 -21.23 -12.22
CA VAL A 26 11.58 -19.91 -12.14
C VAL A 26 12.20 -19.68 -10.77
N PHE A 27 13.40 -19.10 -10.78
CA PHE A 27 14.13 -18.75 -9.57
C PHE A 27 14.58 -17.29 -9.63
N PRO A 28 14.49 -16.54 -8.53
CA PRO A 28 15.16 -15.24 -8.44
C PRO A 28 16.66 -15.42 -8.67
N VAL A 29 17.31 -14.43 -9.28
CA VAL A 29 18.76 -14.41 -9.35
C VAL A 29 19.28 -13.89 -8.02
N PHE A 30 19.94 -14.75 -7.25
CA PHE A 30 20.66 -14.36 -6.04
C PHE A 30 22.13 -14.11 -6.34
N LEU A 31 22.69 -13.09 -5.71
CA LEU A 31 24.12 -12.84 -5.63
C LEU A 31 24.75 -13.83 -4.66
N THR A 32 25.83 -14.45 -5.09
CA THR A 32 26.70 -15.29 -4.26
C THR A 32 28.08 -14.64 -4.14
N LYS A 33 29.01 -15.31 -3.47
CA LYS A 33 30.39 -14.84 -3.32
C LYS A 33 31.06 -14.47 -4.64
N ASP A 34 30.72 -15.18 -5.72
CA ASP A 34 31.30 -14.97 -7.05
C ASP A 34 30.86 -13.64 -7.69
N GLN A 35 29.79 -13.01 -7.20
CA GLN A 35 29.26 -11.74 -7.71
C GLN A 35 29.49 -10.56 -6.74
N MET A 36 30.36 -10.69 -5.73
CA MET A 36 30.54 -9.63 -4.73
C MET A 36 31.12 -8.34 -5.29
N GLN A 37 31.82 -8.40 -6.42
CA GLN A 37 32.36 -7.21 -7.08
C GLN A 37 31.28 -6.17 -7.37
N TYR A 38 30.05 -6.58 -7.72
CA TYR A 38 28.94 -5.64 -7.91
C TYR A 38 28.63 -4.83 -6.65
N CYS A 39 28.66 -5.48 -5.47
CA CYS A 39 28.43 -4.80 -4.19
C CYS A 39 29.60 -3.86 -3.86
N THR A 40 30.83 -4.35 -4.02
CA THR A 40 32.05 -3.56 -3.77
C THR A 40 32.08 -2.29 -4.62
N ASP A 41 31.79 -2.42 -5.92
CA ASP A 41 31.78 -1.29 -6.85
C ASP A 41 30.71 -0.26 -6.49
N VAL A 42 29.49 -0.72 -6.18
CA VAL A 42 28.40 0.17 -5.77
C VAL A 42 28.74 0.87 -4.45
N ASN A 43 29.18 0.13 -3.42
CA ASN A 43 29.58 0.73 -2.15
C ASN A 43 30.69 1.78 -2.34
N SER A 44 31.71 1.47 -3.14
CA SER A 44 32.82 2.38 -3.44
C SER A 44 32.35 3.67 -4.12
N VAL A 45 31.51 3.56 -5.16
CA VAL A 45 30.94 4.72 -5.85
C VAL A 45 30.15 5.60 -4.89
N PHE A 46 29.28 5.01 -4.08
CA PHE A 46 28.44 5.76 -3.15
C PHE A 46 29.24 6.45 -2.03
N GLN A 47 30.27 5.78 -1.49
CA GLN A 47 31.17 6.40 -0.51
C GLN A 47 31.90 7.62 -1.09
N SER A 48 32.31 7.56 -2.36
CA SER A 48 32.93 8.71 -3.05
C SER A 48 31.96 9.84 -3.39
N CYS A 49 30.66 9.62 -3.19
CA CYS A 49 29.60 10.53 -3.57
C CYS A 49 28.98 11.33 -2.41
N VAL A 50 29.47 11.14 -1.19
CA VAL A 50 29.03 11.97 -0.04
C VAL A 50 29.30 13.44 -0.36
N GLY A 51 28.29 14.28 -0.17
CA GLY A 51 28.33 15.71 -0.53
C GLY A 51 28.02 16.02 -2.00
N LYS A 52 27.80 15.04 -2.88
CA LYS A 52 27.34 15.25 -4.26
C LYS A 52 25.81 15.30 -4.35
N ARG A 53 25.28 15.91 -5.42
CA ARG A 53 23.83 15.95 -5.69
C ARG A 53 23.34 14.60 -6.22
N SER A 54 22.09 14.24 -5.95
CA SER A 54 21.50 12.98 -6.43
C SER A 54 21.60 12.82 -7.95
N GLY A 55 21.46 13.91 -8.72
CA GLY A 55 21.61 13.89 -10.18
C GLY A 55 23.06 13.71 -10.67
N ASP A 56 24.07 14.05 -9.86
CA ASP A 56 25.48 13.70 -10.12
C ASP A 56 25.70 12.21 -9.83
N ILE A 57 25.14 11.73 -8.71
CA ILE A 57 25.24 10.33 -8.27
C ILE A 57 24.62 9.39 -9.30
N ASP A 58 23.46 9.76 -9.86
CA ASP A 58 22.82 9.03 -10.95
C ASP A 58 23.70 8.91 -12.20
N ARG A 59 24.58 9.88 -12.47
CA ARG A 59 25.53 9.82 -13.59
C ARG A 59 26.67 8.85 -13.29
N GLU A 60 27.21 8.87 -12.07
CA GLU A 60 28.24 7.92 -11.63
C GLU A 60 27.71 6.47 -11.66
N ILE A 61 26.46 6.26 -11.24
CA ILE A 61 25.80 4.95 -11.33
C ILE A 61 25.63 4.51 -12.79
N LYS A 62 25.21 5.41 -13.69
CA LYS A 62 25.08 5.10 -15.12
C LYS A 62 26.43 4.73 -15.77
N ASP A 63 27.51 5.38 -15.35
CA ASP A 63 28.85 5.04 -15.81
C ASP A 63 29.26 3.65 -15.31
N LEU A 64 29.00 3.32 -14.04
CA LEU A 64 29.23 1.99 -13.49
C LEU A 64 28.40 0.92 -14.21
N GLU A 65 27.13 1.19 -14.49
CA GLU A 65 26.23 0.32 -15.26
C GLU A 65 26.77 -0.01 -16.65
N SER A 66 27.40 0.96 -17.32
CA SER A 66 27.94 0.80 -18.67
C SER A 66 29.14 -0.17 -18.73
N ARG A 67 29.85 -0.32 -17.60
CA ARG A 67 31.04 -1.17 -17.47
C ARG A 67 30.72 -2.56 -16.91
N ALA A 68 29.53 -2.72 -16.34
CA ALA A 68 29.09 -3.94 -15.68
C ALA A 68 28.51 -4.97 -16.68
N GLU A 69 28.82 -6.25 -16.50
CA GLU A 69 28.23 -7.33 -17.32
C GLU A 69 26.70 -7.38 -17.18
N ASN A 70 26.18 -7.08 -15.98
CA ASN A 70 24.76 -7.00 -15.71
C ASN A 70 24.38 -5.67 -15.05
N HIS A 71 24.08 -4.68 -15.89
CA HIS A 71 23.66 -3.35 -15.48
C HIS A 71 22.44 -3.33 -14.53
N LYS A 72 21.55 -4.33 -14.59
CA LYS A 72 20.38 -4.40 -13.70
C LYS A 72 20.75 -4.71 -12.26
N ILE A 73 21.80 -5.51 -12.05
CA ILE A 73 22.31 -5.80 -10.69
C ILE A 73 22.83 -4.51 -10.07
N VAL A 74 23.65 -3.75 -10.81
CA VAL A 74 24.16 -2.44 -10.37
C VAL A 74 23.02 -1.49 -10.03
N ARG A 75 22.04 -1.32 -10.94
CA ARG A 75 20.89 -0.44 -10.72
C ARG A 75 20.09 -0.81 -9.47
N ALA A 76 19.85 -2.10 -9.26
CA ALA A 76 19.07 -2.59 -8.12
C ALA A 76 19.84 -2.41 -6.79
N LEU A 77 21.13 -2.71 -6.75
CA LEU A 77 21.99 -2.43 -5.59
C LEU A 77 22.02 -0.93 -5.28
N ALA A 78 22.24 -0.09 -6.30
CA ALA A 78 22.23 1.36 -6.16
C ALA A 78 20.86 1.86 -5.65
N THR A 79 19.76 1.25 -6.08
CA THR A 79 18.40 1.57 -5.58
C THR A 79 18.27 1.33 -4.08
N ILE A 80 18.85 0.22 -3.56
CA ILE A 80 18.86 -0.06 -2.11
C ILE A 80 19.62 1.04 -1.38
N VAL A 81 20.83 1.38 -1.83
CA VAL A 81 21.70 2.36 -1.16
C VAL A 81 21.10 3.76 -1.22
N LEU A 82 20.56 4.20 -2.37
CA LEU A 82 19.88 5.51 -2.52
C LEU A 82 18.72 5.64 -1.53
N ARG A 83 17.84 4.65 -1.51
CA ARG A 83 16.61 4.69 -0.69
C ARG A 83 16.89 4.71 0.82
N LYS A 84 18.08 4.26 1.24
CA LYS A 84 18.49 4.20 2.64
C LYS A 84 19.50 5.28 3.04
N SER A 85 20.05 6.01 2.08
CA SER A 85 20.95 7.14 2.33
C SER A 85 20.15 8.38 2.73
N LEU A 86 20.79 9.28 3.47
CA LEU A 86 20.19 10.54 3.88
C LEU A 86 20.51 11.64 2.86
N PHE A 87 19.45 12.23 2.31
CA PHE A 87 19.52 13.35 1.39
C PHE A 87 18.92 14.59 2.02
N VAL A 88 19.58 15.72 1.83
CA VAL A 88 19.17 17.01 2.38
C VAL A 88 19.21 18.09 1.30
N PRO A 89 18.37 19.15 1.41
CA PRO A 89 18.46 20.29 0.54
C PRO A 89 19.85 20.94 0.62
N PRO A 90 20.38 21.45 -0.51
CA PRO A 90 21.69 22.12 -0.55
C PRO A 90 21.72 23.48 0.16
N SER A 91 20.57 24.03 0.56
CA SER A 91 20.47 25.28 1.32
C SER A 91 19.47 25.12 2.46
N ARG A 92 19.67 25.90 3.53
CA ARG A 92 18.75 25.99 4.67
C ARG A 92 17.52 26.85 4.37
N ILE A 93 17.59 27.70 3.35
CA ILE A 93 16.47 28.54 2.94
C ILE A 93 15.51 27.69 2.08
N PRO A 94 14.19 27.74 2.33
CA PRO A 94 13.23 27.04 1.47
C PRO A 94 13.38 27.46 0.00
N ALA A 95 13.48 26.47 -0.90
CA ALA A 95 13.67 26.71 -2.33
C ALA A 95 12.58 27.62 -2.94
N THR A 96 11.36 27.56 -2.42
CA THR A 96 10.25 28.44 -2.80
C THR A 96 10.55 29.91 -2.47
N GLU A 97 11.09 30.20 -1.29
CA GLU A 97 11.43 31.58 -0.90
C GLU A 97 12.56 32.14 -1.76
N ILE A 98 13.58 31.33 -2.06
CA ILE A 98 14.65 31.71 -2.99
C ILE A 98 14.07 32.06 -4.35
N ARG A 99 13.21 31.19 -4.91
CA ARG A 99 12.59 31.40 -6.22
C ARG A 99 11.70 32.64 -6.24
N ASP A 100 10.88 32.83 -5.22
CA ASP A 100 9.97 33.97 -5.11
C ASP A 100 10.75 35.28 -5.07
N TYR A 101 11.83 35.35 -4.28
CA TYR A 101 12.69 36.53 -4.23
C TYR A 101 13.38 36.80 -5.57
N LEU A 102 14.04 35.78 -6.14
CA LEU A 102 14.77 35.90 -7.40
C LEU A 102 13.86 36.33 -8.55
N PHE A 103 12.69 35.70 -8.71
CA PHE A 103 11.77 35.97 -9.80
C PHE A 103 10.98 37.28 -9.61
N THR A 104 10.80 37.75 -8.37
CA THR A 104 10.26 39.09 -8.12
C THR A 104 11.25 40.19 -8.53
N LYS A 105 12.55 39.97 -8.29
CA LYS A 105 13.61 40.91 -8.68
C LYS A 105 13.92 40.85 -10.17
N ALA A 106 13.92 39.65 -10.76
CA ALA A 106 14.07 39.42 -12.19
C ALA A 106 12.73 39.58 -12.94
N LYS A 107 12.16 40.81 -12.95
CA LYS A 107 10.91 41.11 -13.68
C LYS A 107 10.95 40.70 -15.16
N PHE A 108 12.15 40.69 -15.74
CA PHE A 108 12.43 40.13 -17.05
C PHE A 108 13.62 39.18 -16.93
N PRO A 109 13.75 38.18 -17.82
CA PRO A 109 14.94 37.36 -17.89
C PRO A 109 16.20 38.23 -17.99
N ALA A 110 17.17 38.02 -17.10
CA ALA A 110 18.43 38.72 -17.17
C ALA A 110 19.12 38.41 -18.51
N TYR A 111 19.27 39.41 -19.38
CA TYR A 111 19.86 39.23 -20.70
C TYR A 111 21.40 39.24 -20.64
N ARG A 112 21.97 39.91 -19.62
CA ARG A 112 23.42 40.00 -19.42
C ARG A 112 23.86 39.25 -18.15
N PRO A 113 25.05 38.63 -18.14
CA PRO A 113 25.60 37.98 -16.95
C PRO A 113 25.69 38.91 -15.74
N GLU A 114 26.02 40.19 -15.94
CA GLU A 114 26.18 41.16 -14.86
C GLU A 114 24.87 41.45 -14.13
N ASP A 115 23.77 41.49 -14.87
CA ASP A 115 22.42 41.70 -14.31
C ASP A 115 22.01 40.50 -13.45
N ARG A 116 22.29 39.28 -13.93
CA ARG A 116 22.06 38.03 -13.19
C ARG A 116 22.87 38.02 -11.88
N ASP A 117 24.15 38.32 -11.95
CA ASP A 117 25.05 38.27 -10.80
C ASP A 117 24.74 39.38 -9.77
N SER A 118 24.18 40.51 -10.22
CA SER A 118 23.65 41.55 -9.33
C SER A 118 22.45 41.04 -8.53
N ILE A 119 21.46 40.42 -9.20
CA ILE A 119 20.26 39.87 -8.55
C ILE A 119 20.62 38.75 -7.56
N LEU A 120 21.56 37.87 -7.93
CA LEU A 120 22.03 36.80 -7.06
C LEU A 120 22.74 37.34 -5.81
N ARG A 121 23.57 38.38 -5.95
CA ARG A 121 24.21 39.05 -4.80
C ARG A 121 23.19 39.73 -3.90
N GLU A 122 22.16 40.34 -4.47
CA GLU A 122 21.07 40.95 -3.70
C GLU A 122 20.29 39.88 -2.91
N ALA A 123 20.00 38.74 -3.52
CA ALA A 123 19.35 37.61 -2.85
C ALA A 123 20.23 37.02 -1.74
N ALA A 124 21.51 36.81 -2.00
CA ALA A 124 22.48 36.34 -1.01
C ALA A 124 22.54 37.28 0.21
N SER A 125 22.59 38.59 -0.03
CA SER A 125 22.53 39.61 1.03
C SER A 125 21.21 39.57 1.80
N HIS A 126 20.07 39.42 1.10
CA HIS A 126 18.75 39.34 1.72
C HIS A 126 18.61 38.13 2.66
N PHE A 127 19.06 36.96 2.22
CA PHE A 127 18.95 35.71 2.99
C PHE A 127 20.11 35.46 3.95
N GLY A 128 21.18 36.27 3.90
CA GLY A 128 22.35 36.11 4.75
C GLY A 128 23.20 34.87 4.43
N VAL A 129 23.23 34.47 3.16
CA VAL A 129 23.96 33.28 2.66
C VAL A 129 24.87 33.65 1.49
N SER A 130 25.68 32.71 0.99
CA SER A 130 26.51 32.97 -0.20
C SER A 130 25.68 32.92 -1.49
N THR A 131 26.20 33.53 -2.56
CA THR A 131 25.61 33.45 -3.90
C THR A 131 25.52 32.01 -4.40
N GLU A 132 26.52 31.19 -4.08
CA GLU A 132 26.56 29.77 -4.45
C GLU A 132 25.46 28.98 -3.73
N GLU A 133 25.19 29.31 -2.46
CA GLU A 133 24.11 28.69 -1.70
C GLU A 133 22.73 29.09 -2.27
N VAL A 134 22.54 30.34 -2.67
CA VAL A 134 21.31 30.76 -3.39
C VAL A 134 21.12 29.98 -4.68
N ILE A 135 22.18 29.87 -5.50
CA ILE A 135 22.14 29.15 -6.78
C ILE A 135 21.81 27.67 -6.55
N ALA A 136 22.47 27.03 -5.58
CA ALA A 136 22.26 25.62 -5.28
C ALA A 136 20.86 25.38 -4.65
N GLY A 137 20.40 26.26 -3.77
CA GLY A 137 19.14 26.17 -3.05
C GLY A 137 17.90 26.44 -3.90
N MET A 138 18.02 27.18 -5.01
CA MET A 138 16.90 27.59 -5.86
C MET A 138 15.96 26.45 -6.29
N TYR A 139 16.53 25.28 -6.59
CA TYR A 139 15.77 24.05 -6.91
C TYR A 139 16.08 22.93 -5.94
N GLY A 140 16.54 23.27 -4.73
CA GLY A 140 16.88 22.35 -3.66
C GLY A 140 15.69 21.61 -3.07
N ASP A 141 14.48 21.74 -3.64
CA ASP A 141 13.28 20.95 -3.36
C ASP A 141 13.07 19.80 -4.36
N LYS A 142 13.84 19.75 -5.46
CA LYS A 142 13.82 18.64 -6.42
C LYS A 142 14.69 17.49 -5.90
N ASP A 143 14.22 16.25 -6.08
CA ASP A 143 14.96 15.04 -5.68
C ASP A 143 16.37 14.99 -6.28
N THR A 144 16.52 15.35 -7.56
CA THR A 144 17.82 15.36 -8.27
C THR A 144 18.82 16.38 -7.72
N GLU A 145 18.34 17.43 -7.05
CA GLU A 145 19.17 18.51 -6.50
C GLU A 145 19.49 18.31 -5.02
N GLN A 146 18.87 17.33 -4.35
CA GLN A 146 19.23 16.98 -2.98
C GLN A 146 20.68 16.49 -2.92
N VAL A 147 21.37 16.82 -1.84
CA VAL A 147 22.75 16.43 -1.57
C VAL A 147 22.77 15.23 -0.63
N MET A 148 23.61 14.23 -0.92
CA MET A 148 23.79 13.10 -0.02
C MET A 148 24.61 13.52 1.21
N GLU A 149 23.95 13.65 2.36
CA GLU A 149 24.61 14.00 3.63
C GLU A 149 25.24 12.76 4.27
N THR A 150 24.53 11.63 4.26
CA THR A 150 25.02 10.37 4.83
C THR A 150 24.76 9.24 3.84
N CYS A 151 25.83 8.56 3.44
CA CYS A 151 25.74 7.34 2.65
C CYS A 151 25.31 6.17 3.55
N TYR A 152 24.36 5.36 3.08
CA TYR A 152 24.11 4.05 3.67
C TYR A 152 25.28 3.12 3.31
N THR A 153 26.04 2.69 4.31
CA THR A 153 27.19 1.80 4.12
C THR A 153 27.03 0.57 5.00
N ILE A 154 27.09 -0.59 4.37
CA ILE A 154 27.08 -1.91 5.00
C ILE A 154 28.09 -2.82 4.29
N PRO A 155 28.57 -3.90 4.92
CA PRO A 155 29.43 -4.88 4.27
C PRO A 155 28.83 -5.42 2.97
N ASP A 156 29.68 -5.72 1.99
CA ASP A 156 29.28 -6.17 0.64
C ASP A 156 28.38 -7.41 0.69
N GLU A 157 28.68 -8.34 1.60
CA GLU A 157 27.88 -9.54 1.82
C GLU A 157 26.48 -9.22 2.37
N GLU A 158 26.37 -8.25 3.27
CA GLU A 158 25.06 -7.80 3.78
C GLU A 158 24.25 -7.13 2.67
N LEU A 159 24.89 -6.28 1.85
CA LEU A 159 24.23 -5.64 0.71
C LEU A 159 23.72 -6.67 -0.30
N ALA A 160 24.51 -7.73 -0.55
CA ALA A 160 24.09 -8.84 -1.39
C ALA A 160 22.87 -9.58 -0.84
N ARG A 161 22.83 -9.81 0.48
CA ARG A 161 21.67 -10.43 1.16
C ARG A 161 20.43 -9.54 1.11
N GLU A 162 20.58 -8.22 1.22
CA GLU A 162 19.48 -7.27 1.04
C GLU A 162 18.93 -7.32 -0.38
N PHE A 163 19.81 -7.33 -1.38
CA PHE A 163 19.45 -7.52 -2.78
C PHE A 163 18.70 -8.83 -2.99
N ASN A 164 19.19 -9.93 -2.45
CA ASN A 164 18.57 -11.25 -2.59
C ASN A 164 17.16 -11.27 -1.98
N MET A 165 17.01 -10.67 -0.80
CA MET A 165 15.72 -10.56 -0.11
C MET A 165 14.72 -9.75 -0.93
N GLU A 166 15.10 -8.56 -1.39
CA GLU A 166 14.22 -7.69 -2.15
C GLU A 166 13.90 -8.28 -3.54
N MET A 167 14.84 -9.01 -4.15
CA MET A 167 14.62 -9.75 -5.39
C MET A 167 13.58 -10.87 -5.19
N LEU A 168 13.69 -11.62 -4.10
CA LEU A 168 12.72 -12.66 -3.74
C LEU A 168 11.32 -12.06 -3.54
N GLU A 169 11.22 -10.98 -2.77
CA GLU A 169 9.95 -10.25 -2.55
C GLU A 169 9.38 -9.73 -3.88
N THR A 170 10.24 -9.23 -4.77
CA THR A 170 9.84 -8.78 -6.12
C THR A 170 9.24 -9.91 -6.96
N VAL A 171 9.87 -11.07 -6.99
CA VAL A 171 9.35 -12.21 -7.76
C VAL A 171 8.03 -12.72 -7.14
N LEU A 172 7.98 -12.86 -5.82
CA LEU A 172 6.79 -13.36 -5.13
C LEU A 172 5.63 -12.35 -5.11
N SER A 173 5.90 -11.05 -5.29
CA SER A 173 4.86 -10.04 -5.52
C SER A 173 4.05 -10.30 -6.81
N LYS A 174 4.61 -11.08 -7.75
CA LYS A 174 3.93 -11.52 -8.98
C LYS A 174 3.22 -12.86 -8.83
N SER A 175 3.14 -13.40 -7.61
CA SER A 175 2.39 -14.62 -7.34
C SER A 175 0.90 -14.43 -7.63
N ILE A 176 0.29 -15.51 -8.10
CA ILE A 176 -1.16 -15.72 -8.21
C ILE A 176 -1.64 -16.46 -6.96
N SER A 177 -0.84 -17.43 -6.53
CA SER A 177 -1.06 -18.27 -5.36
C SER A 177 0.27 -18.65 -4.72
N LEU A 178 0.20 -18.89 -3.41
CA LEU A 178 1.28 -19.41 -2.59
C LEU A 178 0.79 -20.64 -1.85
N ILE A 179 1.59 -21.69 -1.78
CA ILE A 179 1.41 -22.81 -0.86
C ILE A 179 2.58 -22.76 0.11
N VAL A 180 2.27 -22.60 1.40
CA VAL A 180 3.26 -22.67 2.48
C VAL A 180 3.17 -24.01 3.17
N ARG A 181 4.31 -24.68 3.36
CA ARG A 181 4.47 -25.96 4.07
C ARG A 181 5.54 -25.86 5.15
N ASN A 182 5.59 -26.87 6.01
CA ASN A 182 6.67 -27.05 7.01
C ASN A 182 6.87 -25.88 7.97
N ILE A 183 5.82 -25.10 8.26
CA ILE A 183 5.83 -24.02 9.24
C ILE A 183 5.08 -24.47 10.52
N ILE A 184 5.45 -23.90 11.66
CA ILE A 184 4.83 -24.21 12.96
C ILE A 184 3.59 -23.32 13.20
N ASP A 185 3.66 -22.06 12.80
CA ASP A 185 2.71 -21.00 13.19
C ASP A 185 1.59 -20.77 12.15
N TRP A 186 0.80 -21.81 11.85
CA TRP A 186 -0.28 -21.76 10.85
C TRP A 186 -1.34 -20.69 11.12
N GLN A 187 -1.65 -20.46 12.39
CA GLN A 187 -2.69 -19.53 12.82
C GLN A 187 -2.30 -18.08 12.56
N GLU A 188 -1.04 -17.73 12.82
CA GLU A 188 -0.51 -16.41 12.52
C GLU A 188 -0.40 -16.20 11.00
N LEU A 189 0.02 -17.23 10.24
CA LEU A 189 0.04 -17.18 8.78
C LEU A 189 -1.35 -16.87 8.21
N SER A 190 -2.37 -17.62 8.66
CA SER A 190 -3.76 -17.42 8.26
C SER A 190 -4.25 -16.01 8.62
N THR A 191 -3.91 -15.54 9.83
CA THR A 191 -4.29 -14.20 10.31
C THR A 191 -3.67 -13.11 9.44
N ARG A 192 -2.36 -13.19 9.16
CA ARG A 192 -1.66 -12.23 8.30
C ARG A 192 -2.26 -12.20 6.89
N ALA A 193 -2.54 -13.36 6.32
CA ALA A 193 -3.19 -13.45 5.01
C ALA A 193 -4.59 -12.83 5.01
N ARG A 194 -5.41 -13.06 6.05
CA ARG A 194 -6.73 -12.43 6.18
C ARG A 194 -6.66 -10.92 6.39
N MET A 195 -5.72 -10.44 7.21
CA MET A 195 -5.44 -9.00 7.37
C MET A 195 -5.00 -8.36 6.06
N ALA A 196 -4.35 -9.12 5.17
CA ALA A 196 -3.98 -8.72 3.82
C ALA A 196 -5.15 -8.70 2.82
N GLY A 197 -6.36 -9.09 3.23
CA GLY A 197 -7.51 -9.24 2.35
C GLY A 197 -7.46 -10.47 1.43
N MET A 198 -6.58 -11.43 1.74
CA MET A 198 -6.47 -12.71 1.03
C MET A 198 -7.35 -13.77 1.69
N ALA A 199 -7.65 -14.83 0.95
CA ALA A 199 -8.43 -15.97 1.40
C ALA A 199 -7.52 -17.20 1.62
N PRO A 200 -6.91 -17.36 2.81
CA PRO A 200 -6.11 -18.55 3.11
C PRO A 200 -7.00 -19.78 3.29
N LYS A 201 -6.55 -20.92 2.75
CA LYS A 201 -7.22 -22.23 2.86
C LYS A 201 -6.25 -23.27 3.39
N PRO A 202 -6.53 -23.90 4.55
CA PRO A 202 -5.67 -24.96 5.06
C PRO A 202 -5.72 -26.19 4.14
N ILE A 203 -4.57 -26.80 3.90
CA ILE A 203 -4.42 -28.08 3.21
C ILE A 203 -4.32 -29.16 4.28
N LEU A 204 -5.29 -30.08 4.29
CA LEU A 204 -5.39 -31.15 5.27
C LEU A 204 -4.83 -32.45 4.71
N GLU A 205 -3.96 -33.11 5.47
CA GLU A 205 -3.49 -34.47 5.17
C GLU A 205 -3.58 -35.30 6.46
N GLY A 206 -4.37 -36.38 6.42
CA GLY A 206 -4.65 -37.18 7.63
C GLY A 206 -5.35 -36.40 8.74
N GLY A 207 -6.24 -35.46 8.38
CA GLY A 207 -6.99 -34.62 9.32
C GLY A 207 -6.17 -33.51 10.01
N LYS A 208 -4.90 -33.34 9.63
CA LYS A 208 -4.00 -32.32 10.18
C LYS A 208 -3.65 -31.29 9.11
N VAL A 209 -3.53 -30.02 9.52
CA VAL A 209 -3.02 -28.96 8.64
C VAL A 209 -1.56 -29.26 8.29
N ARG A 210 -1.28 -29.50 7.00
CA ARG A 210 0.07 -29.75 6.44
C ARG A 210 0.52 -28.69 5.44
N GLY A 211 -0.39 -27.82 5.03
CA GLY A 211 -0.11 -26.72 4.14
C GLY A 211 -1.12 -25.60 4.28
N MET A 212 -0.81 -24.46 3.69
CA MET A 212 -1.73 -23.33 3.56
C MET A 212 -1.67 -22.80 2.14
N LEU A 213 -2.79 -22.88 1.42
CA LEU A 213 -2.95 -22.22 0.13
C LEU A 213 -3.41 -20.78 0.37
N ILE A 214 -2.70 -19.81 -0.19
CA ILE A 214 -3.02 -18.39 -0.11
C ILE A 214 -3.15 -17.86 -1.53
N ASN A 215 -4.35 -17.45 -1.91
CA ASN A 215 -4.57 -16.77 -3.18
C ASN A 215 -4.17 -15.30 -3.02
N THR A 216 -3.10 -14.89 -3.70
CA THR A 216 -2.50 -13.56 -3.53
C THR A 216 -3.11 -12.51 -4.44
N GLN A 217 -3.92 -12.93 -5.43
CA GLN A 217 -4.71 -12.00 -6.22
C GLN A 217 -5.87 -11.44 -5.39
N THR A 218 -5.75 -10.18 -4.97
CA THR A 218 -6.86 -9.41 -4.40
C THR A 218 -7.78 -8.88 -5.53
N SER A 219 -9.01 -8.50 -5.20
CA SER A 219 -10.01 -8.03 -6.17
C SER A 219 -9.47 -6.84 -7.01
N ARG A 220 -10.02 -6.61 -8.22
CA ARG A 220 -9.61 -5.49 -9.12
C ARG A 220 -9.60 -4.11 -8.43
N HIS A 221 -10.37 -3.93 -7.35
CA HIS A 221 -10.48 -2.69 -6.59
C HIS A 221 -9.39 -2.52 -5.50
N ALA A 222 -8.69 -3.60 -5.14
CA ALA A 222 -7.56 -3.58 -4.21
C ALA A 222 -6.19 -3.39 -4.90
N ARG A 223 -6.19 -3.16 -6.23
CA ARG A 223 -4.99 -2.93 -7.06
C ARG A 223 -4.47 -1.50 -6.93
N GLY A 224 -4.19 -1.06 -5.70
CA GLY A 224 -3.22 0.00 -5.46
C GLY A 224 -1.82 -0.61 -5.31
N SER A 225 -0.78 0.19 -5.48
CA SER A 225 0.63 -0.15 -5.23
C SER A 225 0.96 -0.67 -3.81
N GLY A 226 -0.03 -0.88 -2.94
CA GLY A 226 0.12 -1.46 -1.60
C GLY A 226 -0.05 -2.98 -1.50
N SER A 227 -0.35 -3.70 -2.60
CA SER A 227 -0.48 -5.17 -2.56
C SER A 227 0.87 -5.88 -2.41
N SER A 228 1.97 -5.26 -2.85
CA SER A 228 3.33 -5.79 -2.83
C SER A 228 3.93 -5.81 -1.42
N SER A 229 3.68 -4.77 -0.61
CA SER A 229 4.13 -4.70 0.79
C SER A 229 3.47 -5.78 1.65
N THR A 230 2.19 -6.06 1.43
CA THR A 230 1.46 -7.02 2.26
C THR A 230 1.87 -8.47 1.99
N ILE A 231 2.18 -8.82 0.72
CA ILE A 231 2.79 -10.11 0.38
C ILE A 231 4.18 -10.21 1.02
N SER A 232 4.96 -9.13 1.00
CA SER A 232 6.30 -9.08 1.61
C SER A 232 6.26 -9.35 3.11
N ASP A 233 5.25 -8.83 3.82
CA ASP A 233 5.06 -9.10 5.25
C ASP A 233 4.78 -10.58 5.55
N ILE A 234 3.97 -11.24 4.72
CA ILE A 234 3.71 -12.68 4.81
C ILE A 234 4.99 -13.47 4.54
N ILE A 235 5.74 -13.10 3.49
CA ILE A 235 7.00 -13.75 3.14
C ILE A 235 8.00 -13.62 4.29
N ARG A 236 8.22 -12.42 4.82
CA ARG A 236 9.12 -12.18 5.96
C ARG A 236 8.69 -12.98 7.18
N PHE A 237 7.40 -13.10 7.45
CA PHE A 237 6.90 -13.96 8.51
C PHE A 237 7.28 -15.44 8.30
N VAL A 238 7.08 -15.98 7.09
CA VAL A 238 7.43 -17.38 6.78
C VAL A 238 8.94 -17.60 6.89
N LEU A 239 9.73 -16.72 6.26
CA LEU A 239 11.19 -16.81 6.23
C LEU A 239 11.85 -16.60 7.61
N SER A 240 11.16 -15.96 8.56
CA SER A 240 11.63 -15.81 9.94
C SER A 240 11.58 -17.11 10.76
N ARG A 241 10.97 -18.17 10.23
CA ARG A 241 10.81 -19.46 10.92
C ARG A 241 11.96 -20.41 10.57
N PRO A 242 12.32 -21.33 11.49
CA PRO A 242 13.46 -22.22 11.29
C PRO A 242 13.25 -23.22 10.15
N THR A 243 12.01 -23.61 9.88
CA THR A 243 11.64 -24.52 8.79
C THR A 243 10.47 -23.92 8.01
N TRP A 244 10.50 -24.06 6.70
CA TRP A 244 9.43 -23.60 5.82
C TRP A 244 9.64 -24.13 4.40
N THR A 245 8.56 -24.19 3.63
CA THR A 245 8.60 -24.41 2.19
C THR A 245 7.57 -23.50 1.55
N ILE A 246 7.94 -22.81 0.48
CA ILE A 246 7.07 -21.95 -0.30
C ILE A 246 7.05 -22.50 -1.73
N GLU A 247 5.86 -22.80 -2.22
CA GLU A 247 5.58 -23.06 -3.62
C GLU A 247 4.70 -21.93 -4.15
N ALA A 248 5.12 -21.24 -5.19
CA ALA A 248 4.43 -20.09 -5.73
C ALA A 248 4.16 -20.27 -7.21
N GLN A 249 2.93 -20.04 -7.63
CA GLN A 249 2.61 -19.84 -9.04
C GLN A 249 2.76 -18.35 -9.35
N VAL A 250 3.73 -17.97 -10.18
CA VAL A 250 4.01 -16.57 -10.50
C VAL A 250 3.67 -16.25 -11.95
N SER A 251 3.14 -15.05 -12.19
CA SER A 251 2.78 -14.56 -13.52
C SER A 251 3.79 -13.51 -13.98
N ILE A 252 4.69 -13.90 -14.88
CA ILE A 252 5.77 -13.03 -15.35
C ILE A 252 5.63 -12.81 -16.85
N GLU A 253 5.71 -11.56 -17.28
CA GLU A 253 5.68 -11.20 -18.68
C GLU A 253 6.87 -11.79 -19.43
N ASN A 254 6.60 -12.36 -20.60
CA ASN A 254 7.59 -12.82 -21.55
C ASN A 254 7.84 -11.71 -22.57
N LYS A 255 8.93 -10.97 -22.40
CA LYS A 255 9.27 -9.83 -23.27
C LYS A 255 9.44 -10.22 -24.75
N THR A 256 9.76 -11.48 -25.05
CA THR A 256 9.90 -11.98 -26.43
C THR A 256 8.54 -12.12 -27.14
N TRP A 257 7.50 -12.51 -26.39
CA TRP A 257 6.19 -12.86 -26.96
C TRP A 257 5.05 -11.92 -26.54
N GLY A 258 5.32 -10.95 -25.66
CA GLY A 258 4.31 -10.01 -25.14
C GLY A 258 3.20 -10.66 -24.30
N ARG A 259 3.34 -11.93 -23.91
CA ARG A 259 2.36 -12.67 -23.10
C ARG A 259 2.88 -12.95 -21.70
N LYS A 260 1.98 -13.19 -20.73
CA LYS A 260 2.38 -13.63 -19.38
C LYS A 260 2.52 -15.15 -19.34
N ASP A 261 3.68 -15.63 -18.91
CA ASP A 261 3.90 -17.03 -18.59
C ASP A 261 3.53 -17.27 -17.12
N GLN A 262 2.86 -18.38 -16.86
CA GLN A 262 2.67 -18.89 -15.50
C GLN A 262 3.80 -19.87 -15.20
N LEU A 263 4.61 -19.53 -14.20
CA LEU A 263 5.81 -20.28 -13.83
C LEU A 263 5.70 -20.70 -12.37
N MET A 264 6.40 -21.79 -12.02
CA MET A 264 6.46 -22.29 -10.65
C MET A 264 7.78 -21.93 -9.99
N LEU A 265 7.70 -21.37 -8.79
CA LEU A 265 8.85 -21.14 -7.91
C LEU A 265 8.68 -22.04 -6.70
N THR A 266 9.74 -22.77 -6.34
CA THR A 266 9.77 -23.58 -5.12
C THR A 266 11.03 -23.24 -4.34
N LEU A 267 10.87 -22.89 -3.06
CA LEU A 267 11.95 -22.60 -2.13
C LEU A 267 11.66 -23.26 -0.78
N ASN A 268 12.71 -23.58 -0.03
CA ASN A 268 12.63 -24.08 1.33
C ASN A 268 13.69 -23.40 2.20
N GLU A 269 13.81 -23.82 3.46
CA GLU A 269 14.70 -23.22 4.44
C GLU A 269 16.18 -23.13 4.01
N SER A 270 16.63 -23.96 3.06
CA SER A 270 18.00 -23.88 2.51
C SER A 270 18.29 -22.56 1.80
N ALA A 271 17.26 -21.87 1.29
CA ALA A 271 17.41 -20.56 0.68
C ALA A 271 17.87 -19.49 1.68
N SER A 272 17.63 -19.70 2.98
CA SER A 272 18.02 -18.77 4.05
C SER A 272 19.53 -18.48 4.07
N TYR A 273 20.35 -19.40 3.54
CA TYR A 273 21.80 -19.19 3.35
C TYR A 273 22.13 -17.93 2.50
N TYR A 274 21.29 -17.62 1.51
CA TYR A 274 21.49 -16.47 0.60
C TYR A 274 20.77 -15.20 1.08
N LEU A 275 19.97 -15.30 2.13
CA LEU A 275 19.11 -14.23 2.62
C LEU A 275 19.74 -13.59 3.87
N GLN A 276 19.06 -12.59 4.42
CA GLN A 276 19.49 -11.90 5.63
C GLN A 276 19.58 -12.88 6.82
N GLU A 277 20.62 -12.76 7.66
CA GLU A 277 20.85 -13.64 8.82
C GLU A 277 19.70 -13.62 9.82
N ARG A 278 19.05 -12.47 9.98
CA ARG A 278 17.90 -12.29 10.86
C ARG A 278 16.77 -11.61 10.13
N ILE A 279 15.82 -12.42 9.67
CA ILE A 279 14.55 -11.91 9.13
C ILE A 279 13.59 -11.70 10.29
N VAL A 280 13.22 -10.45 10.54
CA VAL A 280 12.23 -10.11 11.56
C VAL A 280 10.87 -9.99 10.89
N ALA A 281 9.92 -10.81 11.34
CA ALA A 281 8.54 -10.68 10.94
C ALA A 281 7.97 -9.34 11.45
N PRO A 282 7.28 -8.55 10.60
CA PRO A 282 6.59 -7.34 11.06
C PRO A 282 5.61 -7.68 12.18
N ALA A 283 5.58 -6.90 13.26
CA ALA A 283 4.64 -7.12 14.35
C ALA A 283 3.19 -6.95 13.87
N ILE A 284 2.28 -7.76 14.40
CA ILE A 284 0.84 -7.54 14.25
C ILE A 284 0.41 -6.66 15.41
N GLU A 285 -0.20 -5.51 15.13
CA GLU A 285 -0.83 -4.70 16.16
C GLU A 285 -2.15 -5.37 16.58
N ILE A 286 -2.21 -5.82 17.83
CA ILE A 286 -3.35 -6.52 18.40
C ILE A 286 -3.93 -5.65 19.53
N PRO A 287 -5.22 -5.28 19.47
CA PRO A 287 -5.90 -4.58 20.55
C PRO A 287 -5.82 -5.35 21.88
N PRO A 288 -5.71 -4.70 23.04
CA PRO A 288 -5.54 -5.39 24.33
C PRO A 288 -6.64 -6.37 24.72
N TRP A 289 -7.83 -6.25 24.11
CA TRP A 289 -8.98 -7.12 24.38
C TRP A 289 -9.04 -8.35 23.46
N LEU A 290 -8.10 -8.46 22.51
CA LEU A 290 -7.95 -9.57 21.59
C LEU A 290 -6.65 -10.31 21.89
N THR A 291 -6.68 -11.61 21.66
CA THR A 291 -5.48 -12.44 21.57
C THR A 291 -5.42 -13.08 20.21
N LEU A 292 -4.22 -13.21 19.64
CA LEU A 292 -4.05 -14.04 18.44
C LEU A 292 -4.57 -15.44 18.75
N SER A 293 -5.48 -15.93 17.90
CA SER A 293 -6.07 -17.24 18.10
C SER A 293 -4.99 -18.31 18.13
N ARG A 294 -5.24 -19.38 18.88
CA ARG A 294 -4.47 -20.65 18.78
C ARG A 294 -5.39 -21.84 18.51
N THR A 295 -6.68 -21.57 18.35
CA THR A 295 -7.72 -22.58 18.21
C THR A 295 -8.04 -22.81 16.74
N THR A 296 -8.12 -24.08 16.35
CA THR A 296 -8.70 -24.50 15.07
C THR A 296 -10.08 -25.10 15.32
N LEU A 297 -11.08 -24.64 14.57
CA LEU A 297 -12.46 -25.13 14.69
C LEU A 297 -12.72 -26.15 13.57
N SER A 298 -12.95 -27.41 13.94
CA SER A 298 -13.26 -28.47 12.98
C SER A 298 -14.77 -28.74 12.97
N LEU A 299 -15.40 -28.55 11.82
CA LEU A 299 -16.81 -28.90 11.57
C LEU A 299 -16.87 -29.88 10.39
N GLY A 300 -17.04 -31.17 10.71
CA GLY A 300 -16.91 -32.25 9.74
C GLY A 300 -15.48 -32.33 9.20
N GLU A 301 -15.34 -32.33 7.88
CA GLU A 301 -14.02 -32.34 7.20
C GLU A 301 -13.44 -30.94 6.99
N THR A 302 -14.17 -29.87 7.37
CA THR A 302 -13.73 -28.49 7.18
C THR A 302 -13.07 -27.95 8.45
N VAL A 303 -11.92 -27.30 8.29
CA VAL A 303 -11.20 -26.62 9.37
C VAL A 303 -11.28 -25.11 9.17
N TYR A 304 -11.75 -24.41 10.20
CA TYR A 304 -11.80 -22.96 10.27
C TYR A 304 -10.77 -22.42 11.27
N MET A 305 -10.13 -21.32 10.90
CA MET A 305 -9.00 -20.74 11.63
C MET A 305 -9.32 -19.28 11.98
N PRO A 306 -9.89 -18.99 13.18
CA PRO A 306 -10.17 -17.63 13.66
C PRO A 306 -8.93 -16.76 13.71
N CYS A 307 -9.02 -15.48 13.33
CA CYS A 307 -7.86 -14.58 13.44
C CYS A 307 -7.51 -14.30 14.91
N PHE A 308 -8.53 -13.97 15.71
CA PHE A 308 -8.37 -13.62 17.10
C PHE A 308 -9.41 -14.31 17.97
N GLU A 309 -9.14 -14.32 19.26
CA GLU A 309 -10.07 -14.73 20.31
C GLU A 309 -10.30 -13.54 21.24
N ALA A 310 -11.55 -13.38 21.68
CA ALA A 310 -11.96 -12.38 22.65
C ALA A 310 -12.69 -13.06 23.80
N ASN A 311 -12.50 -12.59 25.03
CA ASN A 311 -13.38 -12.95 26.14
C ASN A 311 -14.32 -11.77 26.41
N ILE A 312 -15.61 -11.97 26.13
CA ILE A 312 -16.65 -10.96 26.27
C ILE A 312 -17.68 -11.46 27.27
N SER A 313 -17.78 -10.79 28.41
CA SER A 313 -18.71 -11.15 29.49
C SER A 313 -18.62 -12.63 29.92
N GLY A 314 -17.40 -13.19 29.94
CA GLY A 314 -17.14 -14.58 30.32
C GLY A 314 -17.33 -15.61 29.19
N LYS A 315 -17.68 -15.18 27.97
CA LYS A 315 -17.81 -16.06 26.79
C LYS A 315 -16.65 -15.85 25.83
N SER A 316 -16.12 -16.96 25.31
CA SER A 316 -15.13 -16.92 24.23
C SER A 316 -15.83 -16.63 22.90
N VAL A 317 -15.38 -15.58 22.22
CA VAL A 317 -15.87 -15.18 20.90
C VAL A 317 -14.72 -15.27 19.91
N TYR A 318 -14.94 -16.00 18.81
CA TYR A 318 -13.95 -16.13 17.74
C TYR A 318 -14.10 -14.99 16.73
N VAL A 319 -13.02 -14.28 16.44
CA VAL A 319 -13.02 -13.14 15.51
C VAL A 319 -12.32 -13.53 14.21
N PHE A 320 -13.05 -13.41 13.11
CA PHE A 320 -12.55 -13.59 11.75
C PHE A 320 -12.43 -12.24 11.04
N ILE A 321 -11.41 -12.10 10.20
CA ILE A 321 -11.34 -11.00 9.23
C ILE A 321 -11.75 -11.56 7.87
N SER A 322 -12.67 -10.86 7.20
CA SER A 322 -13.15 -11.22 5.88
C SER A 322 -12.85 -10.11 4.89
N GLY A 323 -12.21 -10.47 3.77
CA GLY A 323 -11.91 -9.57 2.66
C GLY A 323 -12.78 -9.85 1.44
N ASP A 324 -12.61 -9.06 0.38
CA ASP A 324 -13.37 -9.22 -0.87
C ASP A 324 -13.24 -10.61 -1.49
N THR A 325 -12.06 -11.22 -1.39
CA THR A 325 -11.77 -12.52 -2.00
C THR A 325 -12.25 -13.70 -1.17
N SER A 326 -12.51 -13.48 0.13
CA SER A 326 -12.91 -14.53 1.07
C SER A 326 -14.38 -14.46 1.45
N GLU A 327 -15.12 -13.40 1.08
CA GLU A 327 -16.48 -13.17 1.56
C GLU A 327 -17.41 -14.37 1.33
N ALA A 328 -17.43 -14.93 0.12
CA ALA A 328 -18.33 -16.04 -0.20
C ALA A 328 -18.08 -17.26 0.71
N ASP A 329 -16.81 -17.63 0.88
CA ASP A 329 -16.38 -18.72 1.76
C ASP A 329 -16.70 -18.40 3.23
N ASP A 330 -16.53 -17.13 3.63
CA ASP A 330 -16.77 -16.68 4.99
C ASP A 330 -18.27 -16.61 5.34
N ILE A 331 -19.15 -16.38 4.37
CA ILE A 331 -20.61 -16.48 4.53
C ILE A 331 -20.99 -17.93 4.83
N GLU A 332 -20.49 -18.90 4.06
CA GLU A 332 -20.75 -20.32 4.30
C GLU A 332 -20.22 -20.77 5.67
N MET A 333 -19.01 -20.33 6.02
CA MET A 333 -18.41 -20.54 7.34
C MET A 333 -19.29 -19.99 8.47
N SER A 334 -19.79 -18.76 8.33
CA SER A 334 -20.64 -18.12 9.34
C SER A 334 -21.93 -18.91 9.61
N HIS A 335 -22.56 -19.44 8.56
CA HIS A 335 -23.76 -20.29 8.70
C HIS A 335 -23.46 -21.60 9.43
N LYS A 336 -22.34 -22.26 9.09
CA LYS A 336 -21.92 -23.51 9.76
C LYS A 336 -21.56 -23.29 11.23
N LEU A 337 -20.88 -22.19 11.56
CA LEU A 337 -20.56 -21.83 12.96
C LEU A 337 -21.83 -21.52 13.76
N GLU A 338 -22.79 -20.79 13.18
CA GLU A 338 -24.08 -20.51 13.83
C GLU A 338 -24.88 -21.79 14.10
N MET A 339 -24.96 -22.71 13.12
CA MET A 339 -25.61 -24.02 13.30
C MET A 339 -24.93 -24.86 14.38
N ALA A 340 -23.61 -24.73 14.55
CA ALA A 340 -22.84 -25.41 15.59
C ALA A 340 -22.94 -24.73 16.96
N GLY A 341 -23.65 -23.60 17.09
CA GLY A 341 -23.78 -22.84 18.34
C GLY A 341 -22.47 -22.19 18.80
N ILE A 342 -21.55 -21.91 17.87
CA ILE A 342 -20.25 -21.30 18.17
C ILE A 342 -20.41 -19.78 18.10
N ASP A 343 -20.00 -19.07 19.15
CA ASP A 343 -20.00 -17.61 19.18
C ASP A 343 -18.85 -17.05 18.31
N PHE A 344 -19.19 -16.26 17.29
CA PHE A 344 -18.22 -15.67 16.37
C PHE A 344 -18.60 -14.26 15.93
N VAL A 345 -17.59 -13.57 15.41
CA VAL A 345 -17.71 -12.25 14.77
C VAL A 345 -16.87 -12.23 13.50
N VAL A 346 -17.39 -11.59 12.45
CA VAL A 346 -16.68 -11.32 11.20
C VAL A 346 -16.49 -9.81 11.04
N ALA A 347 -15.23 -9.36 11.01
CA ALA A 347 -14.86 -7.98 10.75
C ALA A 347 -14.44 -7.79 9.29
N CYS A 348 -15.06 -6.84 8.60
CA CYS A 348 -14.87 -6.59 7.18
C CYS A 348 -14.30 -5.19 6.93
N PRO A 349 -12.98 -5.04 6.71
CA PRO A 349 -12.40 -3.79 6.25
C PRO A 349 -12.81 -3.47 4.81
N ASN A 350 -12.74 -2.19 4.43
CA ASN A 350 -13.00 -1.69 3.07
C ASN A 350 -14.34 -2.13 2.46
N ALA A 351 -15.37 -2.31 3.29
CA ALA A 351 -16.66 -2.77 2.82
C ALA A 351 -17.42 -1.67 2.07
N SER A 352 -17.77 -1.93 0.80
CA SER A 352 -18.41 -0.96 -0.10
C SER A 352 -19.93 -0.80 0.08
N THR A 353 -20.49 -1.19 1.23
CA THR A 353 -21.92 -1.49 1.52
C THR A 353 -22.35 -2.89 1.09
N ARG A 354 -22.69 -3.71 2.09
CA ARG A 354 -23.20 -5.07 1.91
C ARG A 354 -24.37 -5.28 2.86
N GLN A 355 -25.26 -6.21 2.50
CA GLN A 355 -26.40 -6.62 3.30
C GLN A 355 -25.96 -6.89 4.75
N GLN A 356 -26.64 -6.28 5.72
CA GLN A 356 -26.33 -6.54 7.14
C GLN A 356 -26.58 -8.01 7.45
N ARG A 357 -25.57 -8.68 8.02
CA ARG A 357 -25.62 -10.07 8.47
C ARG A 357 -25.35 -10.10 9.96
N LYS A 358 -26.04 -10.99 10.68
CA LYS A 358 -25.82 -11.18 12.11
C LYS A 358 -24.37 -11.64 12.35
N GLY A 359 -23.68 -11.02 13.30
CA GLY A 359 -22.27 -11.30 13.59
C GLY A 359 -21.27 -10.68 12.60
N TRP A 360 -21.71 -9.93 11.60
CA TRP A 360 -20.83 -9.24 10.63
C TRP A 360 -20.77 -7.74 10.89
N TYR A 361 -19.57 -7.16 10.87
CA TYR A 361 -19.32 -5.75 11.12
C TYR A 361 -18.46 -5.17 10.00
N TYR A 362 -18.96 -4.10 9.38
CA TYR A 362 -18.41 -3.51 8.17
C TYR A 362 -17.77 -2.16 8.47
N PHE A 363 -16.54 -1.96 7.99
CA PHE A 363 -15.76 -0.74 8.20
C PHE A 363 -15.37 -0.09 6.87
N LYS A 364 -15.39 1.24 6.84
CA LYS A 364 -14.83 2.02 5.73
C LYS A 364 -13.34 2.24 6.01
N GLY A 365 -12.46 1.64 5.22
CA GLY A 365 -11.02 1.65 5.50
C GLY A 365 -10.60 0.46 6.37
N SER A 366 -9.72 0.73 7.34
CA SER A 366 -9.27 -0.26 8.33
C SER A 366 -10.36 -0.59 9.36
N ILE A 367 -10.19 -1.73 10.06
CA ILE A 367 -11.06 -2.13 11.16
C ILE A 367 -10.87 -1.15 12.33
N ASN A 368 -11.97 -0.57 12.82
CA ASN A 368 -11.96 0.16 14.08
C ASN A 368 -12.24 -0.84 15.22
N TRP A 369 -11.18 -1.26 15.91
CA TRP A 369 -11.25 -2.29 16.94
C TRP A 369 -12.05 -1.89 18.18
N ASP A 370 -12.04 -0.61 18.56
CA ASP A 370 -12.81 -0.12 19.71
C ASP A 370 -14.31 -0.12 19.38
N GLN A 371 -14.66 0.37 18.19
CA GLN A 371 -16.04 0.31 17.70
C GLN A 371 -16.53 -1.14 17.58
N LEU A 372 -15.67 -2.07 17.14
CA LEU A 372 -15.99 -3.50 17.10
C LEU A 372 -16.30 -4.02 18.51
N LYS A 373 -15.44 -3.73 19.49
CA LYS A 373 -15.63 -4.15 20.88
C LYS A 373 -16.94 -3.63 21.47
N GLU A 374 -17.24 -2.34 21.28
CA GLU A 374 -18.49 -1.72 21.73
C GLU A 374 -19.71 -2.42 21.11
N SER A 375 -19.62 -2.75 19.81
CA SER A 375 -20.72 -3.36 19.08
C SER A 375 -20.98 -4.83 19.48
N ILE A 376 -19.97 -5.54 20.00
CA ILE A 376 -20.12 -6.92 20.49
C ILE A 376 -20.54 -6.96 21.97
N THR A 377 -20.02 -6.04 22.79
CA THR A 377 -20.33 -5.97 24.24
C THR A 377 -21.68 -5.35 24.56
N GLY A 378 -22.24 -4.56 23.66
CA GLY A 378 -23.49 -3.83 23.86
C GLY A 378 -24.75 -4.72 23.85
N THR A 379 -25.13 -5.26 25.01
CA THR A 379 -26.54 -5.66 25.31
C THR A 379 -27.11 -5.01 26.59
N GLU A 380 -26.61 -3.86 27.01
CA GLU A 380 -27.31 -2.99 27.98
C GLU A 380 -27.39 -1.55 27.50
N LYS A 381 -28.06 -1.43 26.34
CA LYS A 381 -28.95 -0.32 26.03
C LYS A 381 -29.58 -0.61 24.67
N ARG A 382 -30.84 -1.05 24.70
CA ARG A 382 -31.88 -0.27 24.00
C ARG A 382 -31.90 1.17 24.57
N LYS A 383 -30.77 1.89 24.56
CA LYS A 383 -30.84 3.23 23.99
C LYS A 383 -31.24 2.88 22.58
N LYS A 384 -32.34 3.47 22.12
CA LYS A 384 -32.51 3.74 20.71
C LYS A 384 -31.10 3.78 20.11
N ILE A 385 -30.83 2.92 19.14
CA ILE A 385 -30.08 3.39 18.00
C ILE A 385 -30.89 4.62 17.61
N VAL A 386 -30.53 5.76 18.21
CA VAL A 386 -30.38 7.00 17.48
C VAL A 386 -29.45 6.50 16.40
N SER A 387 -30.10 6.10 15.31
CA SER A 387 -29.52 6.16 14.02
C SER A 387 -28.59 7.35 14.11
N GLY A 388 -27.34 7.20 13.71
CA GLY A 388 -26.83 8.24 12.86
C GLY A 388 -27.79 8.33 11.67
N THR A 389 -29.00 8.86 11.87
CA THR A 389 -29.52 9.89 11.02
C THR A 389 -28.33 10.84 11.02
N ALA A 390 -27.55 10.76 9.95
CA ALA A 390 -27.17 11.99 9.30
C ALA A 390 -28.38 12.89 9.50
N LYS A 391 -28.28 13.92 10.34
CA LYS A 391 -29.29 14.96 10.32
C LYS A 391 -29.36 15.27 8.84
N SER A 392 -30.49 14.93 8.21
CA SER A 392 -30.80 15.47 6.91
C SER A 392 -30.90 16.95 7.21
N VAL A 393 -29.79 17.65 7.06
CA VAL A 393 -29.77 19.09 7.14
C VAL A 393 -30.75 19.49 6.04
N LYS A 394 -31.86 20.12 6.43
CA LYS A 394 -32.84 20.52 5.42
C LYS A 394 -32.12 21.48 4.48
N LEU A 395 -32.52 21.53 3.22
CA LEU A 395 -31.90 22.49 2.30
C LEU A 395 -31.98 23.92 2.86
N GLU A 396 -33.05 24.21 3.62
CA GLU A 396 -33.30 25.44 4.38
C GLU A 396 -32.29 25.74 5.50
N ASP A 397 -31.57 24.74 6.01
CA ASP A 397 -30.56 24.88 7.07
C ASP A 397 -29.14 25.08 6.48
N GLU A 398 -28.93 24.77 5.19
CA GLU A 398 -27.66 24.88 4.45
C GLU A 398 -27.60 26.10 3.53
N ILE A 399 -28.77 26.54 3.05
CA ILE A 399 -28.91 27.57 2.04
C ILE A 399 -30.00 28.54 2.51
N ASP A 400 -29.72 29.83 2.45
CA ASP A 400 -30.69 30.85 2.87
C ASP A 400 -31.96 30.82 1.99
N GLU A 401 -33.08 31.30 2.55
CA GLU A 401 -34.39 31.27 1.91
C GLU A 401 -34.44 32.05 0.58
N SER A 402 -33.59 33.08 0.41
CA SER A 402 -33.55 33.88 -0.82
C SER A 402 -32.92 33.11 -1.97
N THR A 403 -31.85 32.36 -1.69
CA THR A 403 -31.20 31.46 -2.65
C THR A 403 -32.09 30.28 -3.02
N ILE A 404 -32.87 29.72 -2.08
CA ILE A 404 -33.85 28.66 -2.37
C ILE A 404 -34.95 29.16 -3.32
N LYS A 405 -35.46 30.38 -3.10
CA LYS A 405 -36.43 31.01 -4.02
C LYS A 405 -35.83 31.24 -5.40
N GLU A 406 -34.58 31.71 -5.48
CA GLU A 406 -33.88 31.92 -6.74
C GLU A 406 -33.69 30.60 -7.51
N LEU A 407 -33.22 29.54 -6.83
CA LEU A 407 -33.04 28.21 -7.40
C LEU A 407 -34.35 27.69 -7.97
N LYS A 408 -35.45 27.80 -7.21
CA LYS A 408 -36.76 27.33 -7.67
C LYS A 408 -37.24 28.05 -8.93
N VAL A 409 -37.11 29.38 -8.99
CA VAL A 409 -37.50 30.18 -10.17
C VAL A 409 -36.68 29.79 -11.40
N ASN A 410 -35.37 29.59 -11.25
CA ASN A 410 -34.51 29.26 -12.38
C ASN A 410 -34.68 27.80 -12.83
N ILE A 411 -34.82 26.85 -11.90
CA ILE A 411 -35.11 25.44 -12.22
C ILE A 411 -36.46 25.32 -12.93
N ASP A 412 -37.49 26.05 -12.49
CA ASP A 412 -38.80 26.07 -13.16
C ASP A 412 -38.72 26.63 -14.58
N ARG A 413 -37.82 27.58 -14.86
CA ARG A 413 -37.58 28.10 -16.22
C ARG A 413 -36.82 27.11 -17.11
N LEU A 414 -35.92 26.32 -16.52
CA LEU A 414 -35.11 25.34 -17.25
C LEU A 414 -35.86 24.01 -17.48
N TYR A 415 -36.91 23.73 -16.71
CA TYR A 415 -37.72 22.52 -16.89
C TYR A 415 -38.41 22.49 -18.27
N PRO A 416 -38.40 21.36 -19.00
CA PRO A 416 -37.98 20.00 -18.59
C PRO A 416 -36.53 19.60 -18.97
N ASP A 417 -35.66 20.55 -19.34
CA ASP A 417 -34.28 20.27 -19.79
C ASP A 417 -33.40 19.82 -18.60
N SER A 418 -33.35 18.51 -18.37
CA SER A 418 -32.71 17.92 -17.19
C SER A 418 -31.21 18.21 -17.12
N VAL A 419 -30.53 18.26 -18.27
CA VAL A 419 -29.08 18.53 -18.34
C VAL A 419 -28.78 19.95 -17.87
N LYS A 420 -29.51 20.95 -18.41
CA LYS A 420 -29.31 22.34 -18.00
C LYS A 420 -29.69 22.60 -16.54
N ILE A 421 -30.71 21.89 -16.04
CA ILE A 421 -31.07 21.96 -14.61
C ILE A 421 -29.92 21.46 -13.74
N ILE A 422 -29.31 20.32 -14.09
CA ILE A 422 -28.20 19.74 -13.32
C ILE A 422 -26.97 20.63 -13.39
N ASP A 423 -26.56 21.05 -14.58
CA ASP A 423 -25.41 21.94 -14.79
C ASP A 423 -25.58 23.26 -14.02
N TYR A 424 -26.78 23.83 -14.03
CA TYR A 424 -27.09 25.05 -13.27
C TYR A 424 -26.92 24.85 -11.76
N ILE A 425 -27.39 23.72 -11.21
CA ILE A 425 -27.28 23.44 -9.77
C ILE A 425 -25.82 23.14 -9.38
N GLU A 426 -25.11 22.33 -10.18
CA GLU A 426 -23.73 21.93 -9.91
C GLU A 426 -22.74 23.08 -10.10
N SER A 427 -22.98 23.99 -11.05
CA SER A 427 -22.16 25.21 -11.23
C SER A 427 -22.18 26.14 -10.02
N ARG A 428 -23.18 26.00 -9.14
CA ARG A 428 -23.27 26.70 -7.84
C ARG A 428 -22.71 25.89 -6.68
N GLY A 429 -22.01 24.79 -6.96
CA GLY A 429 -21.41 23.90 -5.97
C GLY A 429 -22.40 23.04 -5.19
N LEU A 430 -23.64 22.90 -5.69
CA LEU A 430 -24.71 22.17 -5.02
C LEU A 430 -24.94 20.80 -5.67
N VAL A 431 -25.44 19.83 -4.88
CA VAL A 431 -25.73 18.47 -5.36
C VAL A 431 -27.13 18.40 -5.96
N ALA A 432 -27.22 18.28 -7.28
CA ALA A 432 -28.48 18.31 -8.05
C ALA A 432 -29.56 17.36 -7.51
N GLY A 433 -29.22 16.09 -7.29
CA GLY A 433 -30.17 15.10 -6.77
C GLY A 433 -30.75 15.45 -5.39
N ARG A 434 -30.02 16.19 -4.55
CA ARG A 434 -30.49 16.62 -3.23
C ARG A 434 -31.39 17.86 -3.33
N VAL A 435 -30.94 18.87 -4.07
CA VAL A 435 -31.69 20.13 -4.30
C VAL A 435 -33.02 19.86 -4.99
N LEU A 436 -33.03 19.04 -6.04
CA LEU A 436 -34.23 18.75 -6.82
C LEU A 436 -35.31 18.03 -6.01
N ASN A 437 -34.92 17.01 -5.25
CA ASN A 437 -35.84 16.30 -4.36
C ASN A 437 -36.40 17.22 -3.26
N ALA A 438 -35.59 18.13 -2.72
CA ALA A 438 -36.03 19.11 -1.72
C ALA A 438 -37.01 20.15 -2.30
N LEU A 439 -36.83 20.55 -3.56
CA LEU A 439 -37.72 21.48 -4.26
C LEU A 439 -38.98 20.80 -4.83
N GLY A 440 -39.14 19.49 -4.64
CA GLY A 440 -40.32 18.71 -5.02
C GLY A 440 -40.26 18.05 -6.40
N TYR A 441 -39.11 18.03 -7.07
CA TYR A 441 -38.91 17.29 -8.32
C TYR A 441 -38.48 15.84 -8.03
N LYS A 442 -38.97 14.90 -8.84
CA LYS A 442 -38.56 13.51 -8.84
C LYS A 442 -37.41 13.29 -9.80
N VAL A 443 -36.35 12.66 -9.29
CA VAL A 443 -35.16 12.32 -10.07
C VAL A 443 -35.15 10.83 -10.38
N LYS A 444 -34.97 10.47 -11.66
CA LYS A 444 -34.77 9.08 -12.11
C LYS A 444 -33.48 8.97 -12.90
N TRP A 445 -32.74 7.88 -12.69
CA TRP A 445 -31.54 7.58 -13.44
C TRP A 445 -31.85 6.68 -14.63
N LYS A 446 -31.32 7.03 -15.81
CA LYS A 446 -31.35 6.19 -17.01
C LYS A 446 -29.93 6.08 -17.56
N GLY A 447 -29.23 5.01 -17.17
CA GLY A 447 -27.80 4.90 -17.45
C GLY A 447 -27.01 5.90 -16.60
N LEU A 448 -26.15 6.69 -17.24
CA LEU A 448 -25.40 7.78 -16.58
C LEU A 448 -26.17 9.11 -16.55
N ASP A 449 -27.33 9.17 -17.22
CA ASP A 449 -28.12 10.39 -17.32
C ASP A 449 -29.16 10.48 -16.20
N MET A 450 -29.24 11.65 -15.58
CA MET A 450 -30.23 11.97 -14.57
C MET A 450 -31.40 12.72 -15.22
N ILE A 451 -32.61 12.17 -15.09
CA ILE A 451 -33.86 12.71 -15.65
C ILE A 451 -34.68 13.34 -14.54
N VAL A 452 -35.04 14.61 -14.72
CA VAL A 452 -35.84 15.41 -13.78
C VAL A 452 -37.30 15.42 -14.24
N SER A 453 -38.20 15.10 -13.32
CA SER A 453 -39.66 15.13 -13.54
C SER A 453 -40.35 15.81 -12.37
N ARG A 454 -41.52 16.41 -12.58
CA ARG A 454 -42.34 16.95 -11.47
C ARG A 454 -43.08 15.84 -10.72
#